data_AF-A0A2J8BC48-F1
#
_entry.id   AF-A0A2J8BC48-F1
#
_cell.length_a   1.000
_cell.length_b   1.000
_cell.length_c   1.000
_cell.angle_alpha   90.00
_cell.angle_beta   90.00
_cell.angle_gamma   90.00
#
_symmetry.space_group_name_H-M   'P 1'
#
loop_
_entity.id
_entity.type
_entity.pdbx_description
1 polymer ?
#
loop_
_entity_poly.entity_id
_entity_poly.type
_entity_poly.pdbx_seq_one_letter_code
_entity_poly.pdbx_strand_id
1 'polypeptide(L)'
;MKSISDYDILITILRDDKTIEEQVKATATSPNLTMLVDTYVVHGEHPHIRFLEVKTDDEGKVDFQTVRHVRIKQEDVDELNRLLREAGKFKESVKSTLHPI
;
A
#
# COMPACT_ATOMS: atom_id res chain seq x y z
N MET A 1 -11.03 4.96 -12.71
CA MET A 1 -9.83 5.04 -11.85
C MET A 1 -10.31 5.15 -10.41
N LYS A 2 -9.76 4.37 -9.47
CA LYS A 2 -10.28 4.27 -8.09
C LYS A 2 -9.73 5.39 -7.21
N SER A 3 -10.45 5.72 -6.14
CA SER A 3 -10.01 6.65 -5.08
C SER A 3 -9.63 5.87 -3.82
N ILE A 4 -8.80 6.45 -2.96
CA ILE A 4 -8.52 5.87 -1.63
C ILE A 4 -9.81 5.75 -0.80
N SER A 5 -10.79 6.64 -1.04
CA SER A 5 -12.10 6.60 -0.36
C SER A 5 -12.99 5.42 -0.78
N ASP A 6 -12.61 4.64 -1.79
CA ASP A 6 -13.30 3.41 -2.18
C ASP A 6 -12.98 2.22 -1.25
N TYR A 7 -12.12 2.41 -0.24
CA TYR A 7 -11.55 1.38 0.61
C TYR A 7 -11.88 1.63 2.09
N ASP A 8 -12.12 0.55 2.82
CA ASP A 8 -12.42 0.62 4.26
C ASP A 8 -11.16 0.91 5.08
N ILE A 9 -10.01 0.39 4.62
CA ILE A 9 -8.72 0.50 5.32
C ILE A 9 -7.61 0.76 4.30
N LEU A 10 -6.71 1.69 4.65
CA LEU A 10 -5.43 1.89 3.98
C LEU A 10 -4.29 1.35 4.85
N ILE A 11 -3.50 0.44 4.31
CA ILE A 11 -2.30 -0.12 4.94
C ILE A 11 -1.09 0.38 4.15
N THR A 12 -0.27 1.23 4.75
CA THR A 12 1.04 1.59 4.18
C THR A 12 2.11 0.68 4.77
N ILE A 13 2.73 -0.12 3.91
CA ILE A 13 3.86 -0.96 4.28
C ILE A 13 5.11 -0.08 4.31
N LEU A 14 5.78 0.00 5.46
CA LEU A 14 6.89 0.95 5.71
C LEU A 14 8.21 0.26 6.11
N ARG A 15 8.20 -1.05 6.35
CA ARG A 15 9.35 -1.78 6.90
C ARG A 15 9.57 -3.10 6.18
N ASP A 16 10.84 -3.46 6.06
CA ASP A 16 11.34 -4.69 5.44
C ASP A 16 11.43 -5.87 6.42
N ASP A 17 11.07 -5.69 7.69
CA ASP A 17 11.21 -6.74 8.72
C ASP A 17 10.06 -7.76 8.73
N LYS A 18 8.95 -7.46 8.05
CA LYS A 18 7.78 -8.34 7.92
C LYS A 18 7.30 -8.36 6.48
N THR A 19 6.84 -9.52 6.03
CA THR A 19 6.22 -9.65 4.70
C THR A 19 4.92 -8.84 4.62
N ILE A 20 4.51 -8.49 3.38
CA ILE A 20 3.22 -7.84 3.13
C ILE A 20 2.08 -8.68 3.72
N GLU A 21 2.14 -10.01 3.58
CA GLU A 21 1.12 -10.89 4.13
C GLU A 21 0.98 -10.79 5.64
N GLU A 22 2.09 -10.79 6.38
CA GLU A 22 2.08 -10.69 7.84
C GLU A 22 1.52 -9.35 8.32
N GLN A 23 1.85 -8.26 7.63
CA GLN A 23 1.36 -6.92 7.97
C GLN A 23 -0.14 -6.78 7.69
N VAL A 24 -0.61 -7.32 6.55
CA VAL A 24 -2.03 -7.32 6.19
C VAL A 24 -2.82 -8.23 7.14
N LYS A 25 -2.36 -9.45 7.44
CA LYS A 25 -3.00 -10.35 8.42
C LYS A 25 -3.11 -9.74 9.82
N ALA A 26 -2.11 -8.97 10.26
CA ALA A 26 -2.15 -8.30 11.56
C ALA A 26 -3.18 -7.16 11.63
N THR A 27 -3.52 -6.57 10.48
CA THR A 27 -4.44 -5.42 10.40
C THR A 27 -5.86 -5.86 10.04
N ALA A 28 -5.98 -6.93 9.28
CA ALA A 28 -7.23 -7.57 8.90
C ALA A 28 -7.79 -8.41 10.05
N THR A 29 -8.51 -7.75 10.96
CA THR A 29 -9.15 -8.41 12.11
C THR A 29 -10.67 -8.41 12.04
N SER A 30 -11.25 -7.81 10.98
CA SER A 30 -12.70 -7.67 10.82
C SER A 30 -13.15 -8.31 9.51
N PRO A 31 -14.37 -8.87 9.46
CA PRO A 31 -14.91 -9.51 8.28
C PRO A 31 -15.32 -8.51 7.19
N ASN A 32 -15.30 -8.97 5.94
CA ASN A 32 -15.80 -8.26 4.75
C ASN A 32 -15.20 -6.88 4.46
N LEU A 33 -13.99 -6.60 4.95
CA LEU A 33 -13.23 -5.39 4.63
C LEU A 33 -12.62 -5.44 3.23
N THR A 34 -12.65 -4.30 2.54
CA THR A 34 -11.86 -4.01 1.35
C THR A 34 -10.71 -3.09 1.70
N MET A 35 -9.48 -3.61 1.60
CA MET A 35 -8.27 -2.93 2.03
C MET A 35 -7.43 -2.50 0.84
N LEU A 36 -6.85 -1.31 0.92
CA LEU A 36 -5.82 -0.82 0.02
C LEU A 36 -4.46 -0.97 0.68
N VAL A 37 -3.54 -1.67 0.03
CA VAL A 37 -2.16 -1.86 0.51
C VAL A 37 -1.23 -1.05 -0.37
N ASP A 38 -0.52 -0.10 0.22
CA ASP A 38 0.54 0.69 -0.42
C ASP A 38 1.90 0.03 -0.18
N THR A 39 2.50 -0.48 -1.25
CA THR A 39 3.78 -1.23 -1.25
C THR A 39 4.99 -0.37 -1.59
N TYR A 40 4.81 0.95 -1.71
CA TYR A 40 5.82 1.90 -2.20
C TYR A 40 7.18 1.82 -1.47
N VAL A 41 7.21 1.47 -0.18
CA VAL A 41 8.44 1.56 0.62
C VAL A 41 9.34 0.33 0.51
N VAL A 42 8.86 -0.78 -0.05
CA VAL A 42 9.63 -2.05 -0.05
C VAL A 42 10.77 -2.05 -1.09
N HIS A 43 10.76 -1.15 -2.09
CA HIS A 43 11.71 -1.29 -3.21
C HIS A 43 12.48 -0.05 -3.63
N GLY A 44 12.21 1.15 -3.11
CA GLY A 44 12.96 2.37 -3.46
C GLY A 44 12.90 2.79 -4.95
N GLU A 45 12.40 1.91 -5.82
CA GLU A 45 12.00 2.16 -7.19
C GLU A 45 10.53 2.56 -7.21
N HIS A 46 10.09 3.30 -8.23
CA HIS A 46 8.66 3.46 -8.49
C HIS A 46 8.14 2.10 -8.98
N PRO A 47 7.47 1.29 -8.14
CA PRO A 47 7.04 0.00 -8.61
C PRO A 47 6.03 0.22 -9.73
N HIS A 48 6.10 -0.59 -10.79
CA HIS A 48 5.08 -0.56 -11.86
C HIS A 48 3.66 -0.78 -11.31
N ILE A 49 3.54 -1.40 -10.12
CA ILE A 49 2.33 -1.53 -9.32
C ILE A 49 2.63 -1.13 -7.86
N ARG A 50 2.07 -0.01 -7.42
CA ARG A 50 2.18 0.51 -6.03
C ARG A 50 1.08 0.02 -5.10
N PHE A 51 -0.11 -0.22 -5.64
CA PHE A 51 -1.30 -0.46 -4.82
C PHE A 51 -1.91 -1.83 -5.09
N LEU A 52 -2.16 -2.55 -4.00
CA LEU A 52 -2.84 -3.83 -4.00
C LEU A 52 -4.19 -3.67 -3.29
N GLU A 53 -5.24 -4.20 -3.88
CA GLU A 53 -6.53 -4.38 -3.22
C GLU A 53 -6.59 -5.80 -2.66
N VAL A 54 -6.93 -5.87 -1.37
CA VAL A 54 -7.02 -7.13 -0.62
C VAL A 54 -8.34 -7.14 0.13
N LYS A 55 -8.99 -8.30 0.19
CA LYS A 55 -10.27 -8.46 0.89
C LYS A 55 -10.15 -9.46 2.02
N THR A 56 -10.98 -9.25 3.04
CA THR A 56 -11.22 -10.26 4.08
C THR A 56 -12.49 -11.02 3.79
N ASP A 57 -12.50 -12.29 4.15
CA ASP A 57 -13.69 -13.14 4.11
C ASP A 57 -14.67 -12.83 5.26
N ASP A 58 -15.71 -13.64 5.39
CA ASP A 58 -16.74 -13.56 6.42
C ASP A 58 -16.23 -13.90 7.82
N GLU A 59 -15.05 -14.53 7.93
CA GLU A 59 -14.36 -14.81 9.19
C GLU A 59 -13.31 -13.73 9.54
N GLY A 60 -13.12 -12.72 8.68
CA GLY A 60 -12.10 -11.68 8.86
C GLY A 60 -10.69 -12.14 8.49
N LYS A 61 -10.54 -13.29 7.84
CA LYS A 61 -9.26 -13.76 7.32
C LYS A 61 -9.01 -13.18 5.94
N VAL A 62 -7.74 -12.95 5.66
CA VAL A 62 -7.31 -12.37 4.39
C VAL A 62 -7.21 -13.46 3.33
N ASP A 63 -7.90 -13.24 2.20
CA ASP A 63 -7.72 -14.06 1.01
C ASP A 63 -6.64 -13.46 0.10
N PHE A 64 -5.45 -14.04 0.12
CA PHE A 64 -4.35 -13.63 -0.75
C PHE A 64 -4.43 -14.25 -2.16
N GLN A 65 -5.36 -15.17 -2.43
CA GLN A 65 -5.57 -15.70 -3.78
C GLN A 65 -6.24 -14.68 -4.69
N THR A 66 -6.91 -13.67 -4.12
CA THR A 66 -7.69 -12.67 -4.85
C THR A 66 -7.10 -11.27 -4.84
N VAL A 67 -5.80 -11.12 -4.54
CA VAL A 67 -5.10 -9.83 -4.56
C VAL A 67 -5.15 -9.21 -5.95
N ARG A 68 -5.55 -7.94 -6.04
CA ARG A 68 -5.66 -7.21 -7.31
C ARG A 68 -4.75 -6.00 -7.36
N HIS A 69 -4.07 -5.82 -8.48
CA HIS A 69 -3.35 -4.58 -8.76
C HIS A 69 -4.37 -3.49 -9.09
N VAL A 70 -4.27 -2.35 -8.42
CA VAL A 70 -5.18 -1.22 -8.64
C VAL A 70 -4.42 0.06 -8.93
N ARG A 71 -5.03 0.92 -9.74
CA ARG A 71 -4.56 2.28 -9.99
C ARG A 71 -5.45 3.25 -9.22
N ILE A 72 -4.80 4.08 -8.41
CA ILE A 72 -5.41 5.12 -7.61
C ILE A 72 -5.22 6.46 -8.30
N LYS A 73 -6.18 7.37 -8.17
CA LYS A 73 -6.09 8.73 -8.71
C LYS A 73 -4.84 9.44 -8.22
N GLN A 74 -4.18 10.17 -9.10
CA GLN A 74 -2.92 10.85 -8.79
C GLN A 74 -3.03 11.84 -7.62
N GLU A 75 -4.15 12.58 -7.51
CA GLU A 75 -4.42 13.51 -6.41
C GLU A 75 -4.36 12.83 -5.02
N ASP A 76 -4.97 11.65 -4.91
CA ASP A 76 -4.95 10.85 -3.67
C ASP A 76 -3.55 10.32 -3.37
N VAL A 77 -2.79 9.97 -4.41
CA VAL A 77 -1.41 9.48 -4.31
C VAL A 77 -0.47 10.59 -3.83
N ASP A 78 -0.63 11.80 -4.35
CA ASP A 78 0.18 12.96 -4.00
C ASP A 78 -0.07 13.38 -2.54
N GLU A 79 -1.34 13.37 -2.11
CA GLU A 79 -1.70 13.65 -0.73
C GLU A 79 -1.17 12.58 0.23
N LEU A 80 -1.27 11.29 -0.12
CA LEU A 80 -0.69 10.20 0.67
C LEU A 80 0.83 10.37 0.83
N ASN A 81 1.53 10.72 -0.26
CA ASN A 81 2.97 11.00 -0.22
C ASN A 81 3.29 12.18 0.70
N ARG A 82 2.49 13.26 0.65
CA ARG A 82 2.65 14.43 1.53
C ARG A 82 2.52 14.04 2.99
N LEU A 83 1.45 13.33 3.36
CA LEU A 83 1.18 12.91 4.74
C LEU A 83 2.27 11.99 5.29
N LEU A 84 2.76 11.06 4.47
CA LEU A 84 3.84 10.17 4.84
C LEU A 84 5.18 10.92 5.03
N ARG A 85 5.45 11.97 4.23
CA ARG A 85 6.63 12.83 4.42
C ARG A 85 6.52 13.63 5.72
N GLU A 86 5.35 14.20 6.00
CA GLU A 86 5.07 14.93 7.25
C GLU A 86 5.18 14.04 8.49
N ALA A 87 4.75 12.79 8.39
CA ALA A 87 4.89 11.80 9.45
C ALA A 87 6.35 11.32 9.67
N GLY A 88 7.33 11.86 8.93
CA GLY A 88 8.75 11.48 9.04
C GLY A 88 9.03 10.05 8.59
N LYS A 89 8.09 9.42 7.88
CA LYS A 89 8.20 8.04 7.39
C LYS A 89 9.02 7.94 6.11
N PHE A 90 9.25 9.07 5.43
CA PHE A 90 10.24 9.19 4.36
C PHE A 90 11.60 9.58 4.95
N LYS A 91 12.60 8.71 4.81
CA LYS A 91 13.99 9.18 4.73
C LYS A 91 14.24 9.60 3.28
N GLU A 92 14.69 10.83 3.07
CA GLU A 92 15.09 11.42 1.78
C GLU A 92 16.24 10.67 1.05
N SER A 93 16.51 9.42 1.40
CA SER A 93 17.58 8.61 0.81
C SER A 93 17.14 7.78 -0.40
N VAL A 94 15.96 8.03 -0.98
CA VAL A 94 15.70 7.59 -2.36
C VAL A 94 16.44 8.55 -3.29
N LYS A 95 17.78 8.44 -3.29
CA LYS A 95 18.59 8.96 -4.38
C LYS A 95 18.13 8.23 -5.62
N SER A 96 17.37 8.92 -6.45
CA SER A 96 17.10 8.57 -7.83
C SER A 96 18.41 8.12 -8.49
N THR A 97 18.62 6.81 -8.61
CA THR A 97 19.43 6.23 -9.68
C THR A 97 18.51 6.02 -10.87
N LEU A 98 17.93 7.11 -11.38
CA LEU A 98 17.66 7.19 -12.80
C LEU A 98 19.03 7.18 -13.48
N HIS A 99 19.37 6.05 -14.10
CA HIS A 99 20.45 6.04 -15.07
C HIS A 99 20.13 7.10 -16.15
N PRO A 100 21.06 8.01 -16.48
CA PRO A 100 20.92 8.83 -17.67
C PRO A 100 20.93 7.89 -18.89
N ILE A 101 19.92 8.03 -19.74
CA ILE A 101 19.90 7.45 -21.09
C ILE A 101 20.85 8.28 -21.96
#